data_AF-A0A354CP38-F1
#
_entry.id   AF-A0A354CP38-F1
#
_cell.length_a   1.000
_cell.length_b   1.000
_cell.length_c   1.000
_cell.angle_alpha   90.00
_cell.angle_beta   90.00
_cell.angle_gamma   90.00
#
_symmetry.space_group_name_H-M   'P 1'
#
loop_
_entity.id
_entity.type
_entity.pdbx_description
1 polymer ?
#
loop_
_entity_poly.entity_id
_entity_poly.type
_entity_poly.pdbx_seq_one_letter_code
_entity_poly.pdbx_strand_id
1 'polypeptide(L)'
;MAEAREELLKKISATVSRKACLVEDGFPGYVLSRLESAGYKADVNDAFAIAFGILAADEDICSACNQRAIPNGLFMAAVDQMAGRILNDMYSSGRLDIETLDLSGIVTSVKEGDTAVSFDKDASDADKFTAAVSIMMNRGKDKYACYRRLRW
;
A
#
# COMPACT_ATOMS: atom_id res chain seq x y z
N MET A 1 -19.71 2.27 12.82
CA MET A 1 -18.78 1.73 11.80
C MET A 1 -18.75 2.60 10.55
N ALA A 2 -19.88 2.88 9.89
CA ALA A 2 -19.92 3.72 8.69
C ALA A 2 -19.45 5.18 8.93
N GLU A 3 -19.94 5.82 10.01
CA GLU A 3 -19.58 7.21 10.35
C GLU A 3 -18.07 7.39 10.63
N ALA A 4 -17.45 6.45 11.35
CA ALA A 4 -16.02 6.49 11.67
C ALA A 4 -15.15 6.36 10.40
N ARG A 5 -15.57 5.51 9.46
CA ARG A 5 -14.89 5.34 8.17
C ARG A 5 -15.00 6.60 7.30
N GLU A 6 -16.15 7.27 7.31
CA GLU A 6 -16.33 8.53 6.59
C GLU A 6 -15.48 9.67 7.19
N GLU A 7 -15.41 9.76 8.52
CA GLU A 7 -14.55 10.75 9.19
C GLU A 7 -13.07 10.52 8.88
N LEU A 8 -12.63 9.25 8.94
CA LEU A 8 -11.28 8.83 8.57
C LEU A 8 -10.96 9.23 7.12
N LEU A 9 -11.83 8.86 6.18
CA LEU A 9 -11.65 9.17 4.77
C LEU A 9 -11.58 10.68 4.54
N LYS A 10 -12.43 11.46 5.20
CA LYS A 10 -12.40 12.92 5.12
C LYS A 10 -11.07 13.50 5.61
N LYS A 11 -10.52 13.00 6.72
CA LYS A 11 -9.22 13.43 7.26
C LYS A 11 -8.05 13.06 6.33
N ILE A 12 -8.06 11.85 5.79
CA ILE A 12 -7.05 11.38 4.84
C ILE A 12 -7.11 12.25 3.58
N SER A 13 -8.28 12.38 2.95
CA SER A 13 -8.47 13.19 1.75
C SER A 13 -8.05 14.64 1.98
N ALA A 14 -8.40 15.26 3.10
CA ALA A 14 -7.98 16.62 3.42
C ALA A 14 -6.45 16.79 3.53
N THR A 15 -5.74 15.73 3.94
CA THR A 15 -4.27 15.73 4.01
C THR A 15 -3.67 15.50 2.63
N VAL A 16 -4.24 14.57 1.87
CA VAL A 16 -3.81 14.15 0.53
C VAL A 16 -4.00 15.26 -0.51
N SER A 17 -5.10 16.01 -0.45
CA SER A 17 -5.42 17.10 -1.39
C SER A 17 -4.39 18.24 -1.41
N ARG A 18 -3.42 18.26 -0.47
CA ARG A 18 -2.32 19.24 -0.48
C ARG A 18 -1.25 18.94 -1.55
N LYS A 19 -1.26 17.76 -2.18
CA LYS A 19 -0.27 17.34 -3.19
C LYS A 19 -0.92 17.13 -4.56
N ALA A 20 -0.36 17.77 -5.58
CA ALA A 20 -0.91 17.77 -6.93
C ALA A 20 -0.66 16.47 -7.76
N CYS A 21 0.17 15.50 -7.31
CA CYS A 21 0.37 14.23 -8.05
C CYS A 21 -0.84 13.29 -7.98
N LEU A 22 -1.69 13.42 -6.95
CA LEU A 22 -2.85 12.57 -6.73
C LEU A 22 -4.04 13.18 -7.47
N VAL A 23 -4.09 12.94 -8.78
CA VAL A 23 -5.07 13.57 -9.69
C VAL A 23 -6.43 12.84 -9.71
N GLU A 24 -6.60 11.70 -9.04
CA GLU A 24 -7.90 11.01 -9.01
C GLU A 24 -8.42 10.78 -7.58
N ASP A 25 -9.64 11.28 -7.32
CA ASP A 25 -10.36 11.30 -6.03
C ASP A 25 -10.68 9.90 -5.43
N GLY A 26 -10.11 8.83 -5.97
CA GLY A 26 -10.40 7.45 -5.57
C GLY A 26 -9.39 6.82 -4.60
N PHE A 27 -8.10 7.21 -4.65
CA PHE A 27 -7.02 6.47 -3.98
C PHE A 27 -7.27 6.21 -2.47
N PRO A 28 -7.61 7.21 -1.65
CA PRO A 28 -7.83 7.00 -0.22
C PRO A 28 -8.88 5.93 0.08
N GLY A 29 -9.97 5.90 -0.68
CA GLY A 29 -11.04 4.92 -0.51
C GLY A 29 -10.60 3.50 -0.86
N TYR A 30 -9.87 3.32 -1.97
CA TYR A 30 -9.37 2.01 -2.38
C TYR A 30 -8.27 1.49 -1.45
N VAL A 31 -7.39 2.37 -0.96
CA VAL A 31 -6.34 2.00 0.00
C VAL A 31 -6.94 1.52 1.31
N LEU A 32 -7.99 2.20 1.83
CA LEU A 32 -8.69 1.73 3.02
C LEU A 32 -9.32 0.35 2.83
N SER A 33 -10.03 0.14 1.72
CA SER A 33 -10.61 -1.17 1.40
C SER A 33 -9.54 -2.25 1.25
N ARG A 34 -8.35 -1.88 0.74
CA ARG A 34 -7.22 -2.80 0.58
C ARG A 34 -6.56 -3.17 1.91
N LEU A 35 -6.47 -2.21 2.84
CA LEU A 35 -5.99 -2.45 4.21
C LEU A 35 -6.95 -3.34 4.99
N GLU A 36 -8.27 -3.10 4.87
CA GLU A 36 -9.30 -3.96 5.46
C GLU A 36 -9.20 -5.40 4.93
N SER A 37 -8.98 -5.58 3.62
CA SER A 37 -8.78 -6.92 3.04
C SER A 37 -7.44 -7.56 3.39
N ALA A 38 -6.45 -6.77 3.84
CA ALA A 38 -5.20 -7.27 4.42
C ALA A 38 -5.32 -7.62 5.92
N GLY A 39 -6.48 -7.41 6.53
CA GLY A 39 -6.73 -7.68 7.95
C GLY A 39 -6.42 -6.50 8.89
N TYR A 40 -6.02 -5.34 8.37
CA TYR A 40 -5.76 -4.16 9.19
C TYR A 40 -7.00 -3.27 9.30
N LYS A 41 -7.46 -3.03 10.54
CA LYS A 41 -8.57 -2.11 10.84
C LYS A 41 -8.03 -0.74 11.21
N ALA A 42 -8.10 0.20 10.27
CA ALA A 42 -7.63 1.57 10.47
C ALA A 42 -8.49 2.33 11.48
N ASP A 43 -7.85 3.03 12.42
CA ASP A 43 -8.49 3.96 13.34
C ASP A 43 -8.31 5.41 12.88
N VAL A 44 -9.16 6.32 13.39
CA VAL A 44 -9.08 7.76 13.11
C VAL A 44 -7.71 8.35 13.47
N ASN A 45 -7.03 7.80 14.48
CA ASN A 45 -5.68 8.21 14.87
C ASN A 45 -4.59 7.80 13.84
N ASP A 46 -4.90 6.86 12.96
CA ASP A 46 -3.99 6.41 11.89
C ASP A 46 -4.11 7.25 10.62
N ALA A 47 -5.07 8.19 10.56
CA ALA A 47 -5.34 8.99 9.37
C ALA A 47 -4.10 9.68 8.80
N PHE A 48 -3.23 10.22 9.66
CA PHE A 48 -1.99 10.86 9.21
C PHE A 48 -0.98 9.84 8.68
N ALA A 49 -0.80 8.70 9.36
CA ALA A 49 0.13 7.66 8.93
C ALA A 49 -0.28 7.07 7.57
N ILE A 50 -1.59 6.84 7.39
CA ILE A 50 -2.17 6.37 6.12
C ILE A 50 -1.97 7.42 5.02
N ALA A 51 -2.31 8.69 5.29
CA ALA A 51 -2.14 9.77 4.32
C ALA A 51 -0.66 9.94 3.92
N PHE A 52 0.26 9.85 4.89
CA PHE A 52 1.69 9.94 4.64
C PHE A 52 2.17 8.77 3.77
N GLY A 53 1.77 7.54 4.07
CA GLY A 53 2.11 6.36 3.27
C GLY A 53 1.60 6.46 1.83
N ILE A 54 0.38 6.98 1.62
CA ILE A 54 -0.17 7.27 0.30
C ILE A 54 0.71 8.28 -0.45
N LEU A 55 1.02 9.42 0.18
CA LEU A 55 1.78 10.51 -0.45
C LEU A 55 3.22 10.12 -0.78
N ALA A 56 3.82 9.27 0.03
CA ALA A 56 5.19 8.79 -0.16
C ALA A 56 5.27 7.72 -1.26
N ALA A 57 4.34 6.75 -1.29
CA ALA A 57 4.24 5.80 -2.41
C ALA A 57 3.94 6.51 -3.74
N ASP A 58 3.04 7.49 -3.72
CA ASP A 58 2.76 8.34 -4.89
C ASP A 58 4.03 9.03 -5.42
N GLU A 59 4.86 9.58 -4.52
CA GLU A 59 6.13 10.18 -4.90
C GLU A 59 7.09 9.18 -5.53
N ASP A 60 7.22 7.99 -4.92
CA ASP A 60 8.10 6.93 -5.40
C ASP A 60 7.67 6.48 -6.81
N ILE A 61 6.37 6.30 -7.06
CA ILE A 61 5.82 5.91 -8.36
C ILE A 61 5.98 7.04 -9.40
N CYS A 62 5.55 8.26 -9.06
CA CYS A 62 5.66 9.45 -9.92
C CYS A 62 7.14 9.67 -10.30
N SER A 63 8.06 9.56 -9.35
CA SER A 63 9.51 9.70 -9.55
C SER A 63 10.07 8.59 -10.45
N ALA A 64 9.73 7.33 -10.18
CA ALA A 64 10.20 6.20 -10.99
C ALA A 64 9.73 6.26 -12.45
N CYS A 65 8.51 6.75 -12.68
CA CYS A 65 7.94 6.94 -14.02
C CYS A 65 8.28 8.31 -14.64
N ASN A 66 8.94 9.22 -13.90
CA ASN A 66 9.13 10.62 -14.29
C ASN A 66 7.82 11.33 -14.70
N GLN A 67 6.71 11.02 -14.03
CA GLN A 67 5.40 11.59 -14.30
C GLN A 67 4.94 12.50 -13.15
N ARG A 68 3.99 13.39 -13.46
CA ARG A 68 3.35 14.28 -12.48
C ARG A 68 2.09 13.69 -11.86
N ALA A 69 1.70 12.49 -12.24
CA ALA A 69 0.59 11.75 -11.67
C ALA A 69 0.78 10.27 -11.96
N ILE A 70 0.15 9.42 -11.15
CA ILE A 70 0.15 7.97 -11.37
C ILE A 70 -0.62 7.65 -12.67
N PRO A 71 0.00 6.94 -13.63
CA PRO A 71 -0.69 6.49 -14.84
C PRO A 71 -1.88 5.57 -14.52
N ASN A 72 -2.99 5.70 -15.23
CA ASN A 72 -4.21 4.90 -14.98
C ASN A 72 -3.97 3.39 -15.03
N GLY A 73 -3.06 2.92 -15.89
CA GLY A 73 -2.68 1.51 -15.98
C GLY A 73 -1.91 0.96 -14.77
N LEU A 74 -1.47 1.85 -13.88
CA LEU A 74 -0.83 1.52 -12.60
C LEU A 74 -1.75 1.71 -11.40
N PHE A 75 -3.01 2.13 -11.57
CA PHE A 75 -3.89 2.48 -10.44
C PHE A 75 -3.99 1.37 -9.37
N MET A 76 -4.35 0.15 -9.78
CA MET A 76 -4.49 -0.97 -8.84
C MET A 76 -3.16 -1.42 -8.24
N ALA A 77 -2.08 -1.33 -9.02
CA ALA A 77 -0.73 -1.62 -8.53
C ALA A 77 -0.28 -0.57 -7.50
N ALA A 78 -0.60 0.71 -7.73
CA ALA A 78 -0.30 1.81 -6.84
C ALA A 78 -1.09 1.70 -5.52
N VAL A 79 -2.37 1.31 -5.57
CA VAL A 79 -3.17 1.03 -4.35
C VAL A 79 -2.50 -0.06 -3.50
N ASP A 80 -2.04 -1.15 -4.12
CA ASP A 80 -1.30 -2.19 -3.40
C ASP A 80 0.01 -1.66 -2.83
N GLN A 81 0.80 -0.90 -3.60
CA GLN A 81 2.05 -0.34 -3.09
C GLN A 81 1.84 0.63 -1.93
N MET A 82 0.81 1.46 -1.99
CA MET A 82 0.42 2.37 -0.91
C MET A 82 0.05 1.57 0.35
N ALA A 83 -0.81 0.55 0.22
CA ALA A 83 -1.21 -0.30 1.33
C ALA A 83 0.00 -1.06 1.93
N GLY A 84 0.87 -1.62 1.09
CA GLY A 84 2.09 -2.30 1.52
C GLY A 84 3.04 -1.38 2.26
N ARG A 85 3.26 -0.15 1.76
CA ARG A 85 4.08 0.85 2.44
C ARG A 85 3.51 1.21 3.80
N ILE A 86 2.19 1.45 3.90
CA ILE A 86 1.53 1.76 5.17
C ILE A 86 1.74 0.63 6.18
N LEU A 87 1.50 -0.62 5.77
CA LEU A 87 1.70 -1.79 6.64
C LEU A 87 3.16 -1.91 7.10
N ASN A 88 4.11 -1.69 6.20
CA ASN A 88 5.54 -1.71 6.52
C ASN A 88 5.94 -0.60 7.49
N ASP A 89 5.46 0.62 7.27
CA ASP A 89 5.77 1.79 8.11
C ASP A 89 5.15 1.63 9.51
N MET A 90 3.93 1.09 9.60
CA MET A 90 3.26 0.80 10.87
C MET A 90 3.94 -0.35 11.65
N TYR A 91 4.39 -1.39 10.94
CA TYR A 91 5.18 -2.48 11.52
C TYR A 91 6.54 -1.99 12.03
N SER A 92 7.28 -1.25 11.20
CA SER A 92 8.62 -0.75 11.54
C SER A 92 8.61 0.26 12.68
N SER A 93 7.49 0.97 12.88
CA SER A 93 7.31 1.90 13.99
C SER A 93 6.78 1.26 15.28
N GLY A 94 6.56 -0.05 15.29
CA GLY A 94 6.01 -0.78 16.44
C GLY A 94 4.54 -0.47 16.73
N ARG A 95 3.83 0.16 15.78
CA ARG A 95 2.40 0.48 15.90
C ARG A 95 1.48 -0.62 15.41
N LEU A 96 2.04 -1.62 14.74
CA LEU A 96 1.33 -2.79 14.22
C LEU A 96 1.92 -4.04 14.86
N ASP A 97 1.07 -4.79 15.54
CA ASP A 97 1.41 -6.10 16.09
C ASP A 97 0.95 -7.19 15.13
N ILE A 98 1.86 -8.08 14.76
CA ILE A 98 1.62 -9.17 13.82
C ILE A 98 0.58 -10.14 14.37
N GLU A 99 0.51 -10.31 15.69
CA GLU A 99 -0.46 -11.20 16.34
C GLU A 99 -1.91 -10.73 16.14
N THR A 100 -2.11 -9.45 15.84
CA THR A 100 -3.44 -8.87 15.60
C THR A 100 -3.92 -9.02 14.15
N LEU A 101 -3.04 -9.46 13.25
CA LEU A 101 -3.37 -9.69 11.85
C LEU A 101 -3.85 -11.12 11.62
N ASP A 102 -4.94 -11.27 10.89
CA ASP A 102 -5.41 -12.58 10.45
C ASP A 102 -4.54 -13.10 9.28
N LEU A 103 -3.42 -13.74 9.63
CA LEU A 103 -2.50 -14.34 8.68
C LEU A 103 -2.97 -15.73 8.19
N SER A 104 -4.15 -16.21 8.60
CA SER A 104 -4.65 -17.55 8.23
C SER A 104 -4.86 -17.73 6.72
N GLY A 105 -4.99 -16.62 5.98
CA GLY A 105 -5.05 -16.56 4.52
C GLY A 105 -3.70 -16.39 3.81
N ILE A 106 -2.58 -16.22 4.53
CA ILE A 106 -1.24 -16.21 3.92
C ILE A 106 -0.92 -17.64 3.50
N VAL A 107 -1.25 -17.92 2.24
CA VAL A 107 -0.93 -19.18 1.58
C VAL A 107 0.57 -19.38 1.67
N THR A 108 0.98 -20.58 2.08
CA THR A 108 2.37 -21.07 2.14
C THR A 108 3.18 -20.88 0.84
N SER A 109 2.51 -20.47 -0.24
CA SER A 109 3.11 -19.90 -1.44
C SER A 109 2.23 -18.79 -2.01
N VAL A 110 2.80 -17.61 -2.24
CA VAL A 110 2.18 -16.55 -3.06
C VAL A 110 2.82 -16.60 -4.44
N LYS A 111 2.03 -16.95 -5.46
CA LYS A 111 2.45 -16.96 -6.86
C LYS A 111 1.79 -15.81 -7.59
N GLU A 112 2.53 -14.71 -7.75
CA GLU A 112 2.11 -13.57 -8.55
C GLU A 112 2.92 -13.53 -9.83
N GLY A 113 2.28 -13.94 -10.94
CA GLY A 113 2.94 -14.04 -12.25
C GLY A 113 4.13 -15.00 -12.21
N ASP A 114 5.33 -14.46 -12.44
CA ASP A 114 6.60 -15.22 -12.49
C ASP A 114 7.36 -15.22 -11.15
N THR A 115 6.82 -14.55 -10.11
CA THR A 115 7.40 -14.56 -8.77
C THR A 115 6.66 -15.54 -7.87
N ALA A 116 7.38 -16.57 -7.41
CA ALA A 116 6.91 -17.51 -6.40
C ALA A 116 7.72 -17.28 -5.13
N VAL A 117 7.05 -16.90 -4.04
CA VAL A 117 7.65 -16.90 -2.71
C VAL A 117 7.21 -18.18 -2.01
N SER A 118 8.14 -19.11 -1.85
CA SER A 118 7.96 -20.33 -1.05
C SER A 118 8.46 -20.06 0.35
N PHE A 119 7.59 -20.21 1.35
CA PHE A 119 8.00 -20.12 2.74
C PHE A 119 8.59 -21.44 3.20
N ASP A 120 9.73 -21.39 3.88
CA ASP A 120 10.24 -22.55 4.60
C ASP A 120 9.28 -22.93 5.73
N LYS A 121 9.20 -24.21 6.09
CA LYS A 121 8.27 -24.68 7.14
C LYS A 121 8.54 -24.05 8.50
N ASP A 122 9.76 -23.57 8.72
CA ASP A 122 10.22 -22.93 9.95
C ASP A 122 10.26 -21.39 9.88
N ALA A 123 9.74 -20.77 8.80
CA ALA A 123 9.71 -19.31 8.70
C ALA A 123 8.80 -18.69 9.77
N SER A 124 9.32 -17.66 10.47
CA SER A 124 8.55 -16.91 11.46
C SER A 124 7.38 -16.18 10.80
N ASP A 125 6.31 -15.94 11.56
CA ASP A 125 5.16 -15.18 11.07
C ASP A 125 5.53 -13.73 10.72
N ALA A 126 6.55 -13.18 11.39
CA ALA A 126 7.16 -11.90 11.04
C ALA A 126 7.86 -11.92 9.67
N ASP A 127 8.54 -13.02 9.33
CA ASP A 127 9.22 -13.17 8.04
C ASP A 127 8.19 -13.33 6.92
N LYS A 128 7.12 -14.10 7.17
CA LYS A 128 5.99 -14.25 6.24
C LYS A 128 5.30 -12.93 5.97
N PHE A 129 5.03 -12.16 7.02
CA PHE A 129 4.44 -10.83 6.91
C PHE A 129 5.33 -9.89 6.11
N THR A 130 6.62 -9.79 6.45
CA THR A 130 7.58 -8.92 5.76
C THR A 130 7.69 -9.28 4.28
N ALA A 131 7.71 -10.56 3.94
CA ALA A 131 7.71 -11.02 2.55
C ALA A 131 6.41 -10.66 1.81
N ALA A 132 5.24 -10.87 2.42
CA ALA A 132 3.95 -10.54 1.82
C ALA A 132 3.82 -9.02 1.56
N VAL A 133 4.24 -8.21 2.53
CA VAL A 133 4.27 -6.75 2.40
C VAL A 133 5.26 -6.32 1.32
N SER A 134 6.43 -6.95 1.24
CA SER A 134 7.41 -6.69 0.17
C SER A 134 6.86 -6.99 -1.22
N ILE A 135 6.10 -8.07 -1.41
CA ILE A 135 5.40 -8.35 -2.68
C ILE A 135 4.45 -7.19 -3.02
N MET A 136 3.63 -6.77 -2.04
CA MET A 136 2.67 -5.68 -2.22
C MET A 136 3.35 -4.36 -2.61
N MET A 137 4.48 -4.02 -1.96
CA MET A 137 5.29 -2.84 -2.26
C MET A 137 6.00 -2.88 -3.62
N ASN A 138 6.20 -4.06 -4.21
CA ASN A 138 6.88 -4.22 -5.49
C ASN A 138 5.93 -4.49 -6.67
N ARG A 139 4.63 -4.62 -6.40
CA ARG A 139 3.64 -4.96 -7.41
C ARG A 139 3.56 -3.92 -8.53
N GLY A 140 3.68 -4.34 -9.78
CA GLY A 140 3.58 -3.45 -10.95
C GLY A 140 4.83 -2.63 -11.26
N LYS A 141 5.91 -2.76 -10.48
CA LYS A 141 7.20 -2.10 -10.77
C LYS A 141 7.80 -2.55 -12.10
N ASP A 142 7.55 -3.79 -12.51
CA ASP A 142 7.89 -4.35 -13.82
C ASP A 142 7.32 -3.51 -14.98
N LYS A 143 6.17 -2.87 -14.77
CA LYS A 143 5.47 -2.07 -15.77
C LYS A 143 5.90 -0.60 -15.79
N TYR A 144 6.75 -0.15 -14.86
CA TYR A 144 7.16 1.27 -14.78
C TYR A 144 7.87 1.73 -16.05
N ALA A 145 8.68 0.85 -16.65
CA ALA A 145 9.36 1.13 -17.90
C ALA A 145 8.39 1.53 -19.02
N CYS A 146 7.18 0.95 -19.05
CA CYS A 146 6.15 1.26 -20.04
C CYS A 146 5.58 2.68 -19.92
N TYR A 147 5.70 3.30 -18.74
CA TYR A 147 5.17 4.62 -18.46
C TYR A 147 6.25 5.69 -18.25
N ARG A 148 7.53 5.32 -18.34
CA ARG A 148 8.63 6.23 -18.03
C ARG A 148 8.74 7.33 -19.08
N ARG A 149 8.68 8.59 -18.66
CA ARG A 149 9.01 9.74 -19.52
C ARG A 149 10.50 10.04 -19.42
N LEU A 150 11.17 10.24 -20.56
CA LEU A 150 12.56 10.66 -20.56
C LEU A 150 12.67 12.08 -19.99
N ARG A 151 13.59 12.27 -19.05
CA ARG A 151 13.97 13.56 -18.49
C ARG A 151 15.46 13.72 -18.75
N TRP A 152 15.81 14.73 -19.54
CA TRP A 152 17.18 15.16 -19.79
C TRP A 152 17.61 16.18 -18.72
#